data_AF-A0A9E4CFM2-F1
#
_entry.id   AF-A0A9E4CFM2-F1
#
_cell.length_a   1.000
_cell.length_b   1.000
_cell.length_c   1.000
_cell.angle_alpha   90.00
_cell.angle_beta   90.00
_cell.angle_gamma   90.00
#
_symmetry.space_group_name_H-M   'P 1'
#
loop_
_entity.id
_entity.type
_entity.pdbx_description
1 polymer ?
#
loop_
_entity_poly.entity_id
_entity_poly.type
_entity_poly.pdbx_seq_one_letter_code
_entity_poly.pdbx_strand_id
1 'polypeptide(L)'
;MISFCVRSAGARTAPCNLYLLLIILFAAIGTPRYLAAAPAGQTTTTVTYSPTTANLANPERGFYRYIETRSSAPNAYNVATLQGYRTNEQITLLYCITYLDTFVNSPISASFLQHIADNLNTVRSAGLKCILRFA
;
A
#
# COMPACT_ATOMS: atom_id res chain seq x y z
N MET A 1 2.70 37.51 -32.44
CA MET A 1 2.16 38.88 -32.45
C MET A 1 2.44 39.49 -31.09
N ILE A 2 3.28 40.54 -31.06
CA ILE A 2 3.31 41.66 -30.10
C ILE A 2 3.52 41.26 -28.62
N SER A 3 4.43 41.81 -27.83
CA SER A 3 5.50 42.80 -27.92
C SER A 3 5.83 43.00 -26.44
N PHE A 4 7.09 42.99 -26.03
CA PHE A 4 7.50 44.00 -25.05
C PHE A 4 8.96 44.37 -25.29
N CYS A 5 9.04 45.57 -25.83
CA CYS A 5 10.20 46.41 -26.09
C CYS A 5 11.04 46.62 -24.83
N VAL A 6 12.36 46.48 -24.94
CA VAL A 6 13.28 47.31 -24.15
C VAL A 6 14.17 48.06 -25.13
N ARG A 7 13.79 49.32 -25.36
CA ARG A 7 14.57 50.29 -26.11
C ARG A 7 15.62 50.91 -25.20
N SER A 8 16.79 51.12 -25.79
CA SER A 8 17.95 51.79 -25.24
C SER A 8 17.70 53.27 -24.90
N ALA A 9 18.42 53.74 -23.88
CA ALA A 9 19.03 55.07 -23.74
C ALA A 9 19.61 55.17 -22.31
N GLY A 10 20.79 55.70 -22.02
CA GLY A 10 21.79 56.39 -22.83
C GLY A 10 22.80 57.07 -21.90
N ALA A 11 24.03 57.24 -22.41
CA ALA A 11 25.10 58.15 -21.98
C ALA A 11 25.73 57.87 -20.58
N ARG A 12 27.05 57.93 -20.38
CA ARG A 12 27.98 59.01 -20.72
C ARG A 12 29.45 58.53 -20.68
N THR A 13 30.16 58.81 -21.76
CA THR A 13 31.53 59.38 -21.85
C THR A 13 32.73 58.78 -21.08
N ALA A 14 33.76 58.48 -21.89
CA ALA A 14 35.19 58.77 -21.68
C ALA A 14 36.05 57.75 -20.89
N PRO A 15 37.38 57.79 -21.06
CA PRO A 15 38.13 56.66 -21.63
C PRO A 15 39.25 56.21 -20.68
N CYS A 16 40.20 55.45 -21.22
CA CYS A 16 41.56 55.35 -20.70
C CYS A 16 41.76 54.37 -19.51
N ASN A 17 41.90 53.10 -19.88
CA ASN A 17 43.20 52.43 -19.81
C ASN A 17 43.94 52.51 -18.44
N LEU A 18 43.56 51.68 -17.46
CA LEU A 18 44.53 51.24 -16.45
C LEU A 18 44.20 49.98 -15.63
N TYR A 19 43.02 49.35 -15.76
CA TYR A 19 42.65 48.23 -14.87
C TYR A 19 42.78 46.82 -15.45
N LEU A 20 43.56 46.64 -16.53
CA LEU A 20 43.74 45.33 -17.18
C LEU A 20 44.73 44.38 -16.46
N LEU A 21 45.37 44.80 -15.37
CA LEU A 21 46.40 44.01 -14.69
C LEU A 21 45.99 43.41 -13.33
N LEU A 22 44.81 43.72 -12.79
CA LEU A 22 44.37 43.21 -11.48
C LEU A 22 43.39 42.03 -11.52
N ILE A 23 42.89 41.60 -12.69
CA ILE A 23 41.96 40.45 -12.79
C ILE A 23 42.70 39.11 -12.79
N ILE A 24 44.01 39.07 -13.07
CA ILE A 24 44.75 37.81 -13.27
C ILE A 24 45.17 37.15 -11.93
N LEU A 25 45.11 37.86 -10.79
CA LEU A 25 45.51 37.29 -9.50
C LEU A 25 44.37 36.58 -8.72
N PHE A 26 43.10 36.74 -9.11
CA PHE A 26 41.97 36.02 -8.51
C PHE A 26 41.53 34.77 -9.29
N ALA A 27 42.24 34.39 -10.34
CA ALA A 27 42.01 33.14 -11.07
C ALA A 27 42.77 31.94 -10.46
N ALA A 28 43.58 32.14 -9.41
CA ALA A 28 44.45 31.13 -8.83
C ALA A 28 43.93 30.46 -7.54
N ILE A 29 42.81 30.91 -6.98
CA ILE A 29 42.11 30.13 -5.94
C ILE A 29 41.12 29.25 -6.68
N GLY A 30 41.59 28.06 -7.07
CA GLY A 30 40.79 27.05 -7.75
C GLY A 30 39.47 26.86 -7.02
N THR A 31 38.37 27.25 -7.67
CA THR A 31 37.04 26.89 -7.19
C THR A 31 36.98 25.36 -7.13
N PRO A 32 36.58 24.74 -6.02
CA PRO A 32 36.34 23.31 -6.03
C PRO A 32 35.23 23.06 -7.04
N ARG A 33 35.57 22.43 -8.16
CA ARG A 33 34.57 21.92 -9.10
C ARG A 33 33.89 20.76 -8.37
N TYR A 34 32.70 21.01 -7.84
CA TYR A 34 31.82 19.93 -7.42
C TYR A 34 31.55 19.07 -8.65
N LEU A 35 32.20 17.91 -8.74
CA LEU A 35 31.83 16.89 -9.71
C LEU A 35 30.39 16.51 -9.38
N ALA A 36 29.46 16.80 -10.28
CA ALA A 36 28.13 16.24 -10.18
C ALA A 36 28.30 14.71 -10.15
N ALA A 37 27.89 14.08 -9.05
CA ALA A 37 27.83 12.63 -8.99
C ALA A 37 26.97 12.19 -10.17
N ALA A 38 27.51 11.31 -11.03
CA ALA A 38 26.73 10.72 -12.09
C ALA A 38 25.44 10.15 -11.47
N PRO A 39 24.26 10.36 -12.08
CA PRO A 39 23.04 9.74 -11.57
C PRO A 39 23.33 8.24 -11.48
N ALA A 40 23.27 7.70 -10.26
CA ALA A 40 23.44 6.27 -10.06
C ALA A 40 22.44 5.57 -10.99
N GLY A 41 22.95 4.82 -11.97
CA GLY A 41 22.10 4.17 -12.95
C GLY A 41 21.09 3.28 -12.23
N GLN A 42 19.80 3.53 -12.44
CA GLN A 42 18.77 2.62 -11.94
C GLN A 42 18.96 1.28 -12.65
N THR A 43 19.34 0.25 -11.90
CA THR A 43 19.37 -1.11 -12.40
C THR A 43 17.94 -1.64 -12.45
N THR A 44 17.40 -1.76 -13.66
CA THR A 44 16.09 -2.38 -13.90
C THR A 44 16.26 -3.88 -14.01
N THR A 45 15.59 -4.64 -13.14
CA THR A 45 15.51 -6.10 -13.23
C THR A 45 14.22 -6.52 -13.93
N THR A 46 14.34 -7.25 -15.03
CA THR A 46 13.19 -7.87 -15.69
C THR A 46 12.84 -9.18 -15.00
N VAL A 47 11.60 -9.29 -14.49
CA VAL A 47 11.07 -10.52 -13.91
C VAL A 47 10.05 -11.13 -14.87
N THR A 48 10.31 -12.36 -15.31
CA THR A 48 9.42 -13.12 -16.18
C THR A 48 8.58 -14.08 -15.34
N TYR A 49 7.25 -14.01 -15.48
CA TYR A 49 6.32 -14.90 -14.78
C TYR A 49 5.69 -15.87 -15.78
N SER A 50 5.58 -17.15 -15.41
CA SER A 50 4.80 -18.12 -16.17
C SER A 50 3.34 -18.10 -15.69
N PRO A 51 2.35 -18.15 -16.60
CA PRO A 51 0.95 -18.19 -16.23
C PRO A 51 0.62 -19.50 -15.48
N THR A 52 -0.31 -19.41 -14.53
CA THR A 52 -0.81 -20.57 -13.79
C THR A 52 -2.29 -20.39 -13.48
N THR A 53 -3.02 -21.50 -13.39
CA THR A 53 -4.39 -21.57 -12.88
C THR A 53 -4.45 -21.98 -11.41
N ALA A 54 -3.29 -22.25 -10.80
CA ALA A 54 -3.20 -22.64 -9.40
C ALA A 54 -3.71 -21.53 -8.48
N ASN A 55 -4.42 -21.92 -7.44
CA ASN A 55 -4.91 -20.98 -6.47
C ASN A 55 -3.78 -20.52 -5.55
N LEU A 56 -3.69 -19.20 -5.32
CA LEU A 56 -2.62 -18.61 -4.51
C LEU A 56 -3.17 -18.23 -3.14
N ALA A 57 -2.58 -18.80 -2.09
CA ALA A 57 -2.92 -18.53 -0.70
C ALA A 57 -2.48 -17.12 -0.28
N ASN A 58 -3.22 -16.09 -0.73
CA ASN A 58 -2.98 -14.68 -0.42
C ASN A 58 -3.89 -14.18 0.72
N PRO A 59 -3.36 -13.95 1.94
CA PRO A 59 -4.13 -13.59 3.12
C PRO A 59 -4.93 -12.28 3.04
N GLU A 60 -4.58 -11.39 2.09
CA GLU A 60 -5.19 -10.05 1.99
C GLU A 60 -5.98 -9.84 0.69
N ARG A 61 -5.83 -10.72 -0.30
CA ARG A 61 -6.42 -10.53 -1.63
C ARG A 61 -6.79 -11.84 -2.35
N GLY A 62 -6.70 -12.97 -1.64
CA GLY A 62 -7.03 -14.28 -2.18
C GLY A 62 -8.54 -14.51 -2.27
N PHE A 63 -8.91 -15.69 -2.76
CA PHE A 63 -10.30 -16.15 -2.73
C PHE A 63 -10.75 -16.40 -1.29
N TYR A 64 -12.07 -16.38 -1.10
CA TYR A 64 -12.71 -16.62 0.19
C TYR A 64 -13.73 -17.76 0.13
N ARG A 65 -14.01 -18.37 1.29
CA ARG A 65 -15.16 -19.28 1.47
C ARG A 65 -16.26 -18.57 2.26
N TYR A 66 -17.49 -18.81 1.84
CA TYR A 66 -18.68 -18.35 2.56
C TYR A 66 -18.95 -19.25 3.77
N ILE A 67 -19.15 -18.65 4.93
CA ILE A 67 -19.67 -19.33 6.12
C ILE A 67 -20.66 -18.41 6.84
N GLU A 68 -21.63 -19.00 7.51
CA GLU A 68 -22.63 -18.24 8.26
C GLU A 68 -22.89 -18.85 9.63
N THR A 69 -23.41 -18.00 10.52
CA THR A 69 -24.11 -18.39 11.75
C THR A 69 -25.31 -17.50 11.97
N ARG A 70 -26.36 -18.05 12.58
CA ARG A 70 -27.62 -17.34 12.86
C ARG A 70 -27.88 -17.31 14.35
N SER A 71 -28.49 -16.25 14.86
CA SER A 71 -28.92 -16.20 16.25
C SER A 71 -30.08 -17.15 16.56
N SER A 72 -30.94 -17.42 15.58
CA SER A 72 -32.03 -18.41 15.67
C SER A 72 -31.54 -19.85 15.66
N ALA A 73 -30.39 -20.12 15.04
CA ALA A 73 -29.78 -21.43 14.93
C ALA A 73 -28.25 -21.32 14.96
N PRO A 74 -27.65 -21.12 16.15
CA PRO A 74 -26.20 -20.95 16.27
C PRO A 74 -25.46 -22.25 15.88
N ASN A 75 -24.49 -22.14 14.97
CA ASN A 75 -23.59 -23.24 14.60
C ASN A 75 -22.14 -22.90 14.96
N ALA A 76 -21.49 -23.85 15.64
CA ALA A 76 -20.07 -23.74 15.97
C ALA A 76 -19.21 -24.12 14.75
N TYR A 77 -18.14 -23.38 14.54
CA TYR A 77 -17.17 -23.68 13.49
C TYR A 77 -16.27 -24.86 13.91
N ASN A 78 -15.78 -25.61 12.92
CA ASN A 78 -14.89 -26.74 13.14
C ASN A 78 -13.48 -26.42 12.62
N VAL A 79 -12.48 -26.50 13.50
CA VAL A 79 -11.09 -26.15 13.16
C VAL A 79 -10.51 -27.00 12.02
N ALA A 80 -10.79 -28.31 11.99
CA ALA A 80 -10.25 -29.21 10.96
C ALA A 80 -10.86 -28.92 9.59
N THR A 81 -12.16 -28.64 9.53
CA THR A 81 -12.82 -28.18 8.30
C THR A 81 -12.19 -26.89 7.77
N LEU A 82 -11.99 -25.91 8.66
CA LEU A 82 -11.38 -24.63 8.28
C LEU A 82 -9.92 -24.80 7.81
N GLN A 83 -9.13 -25.62 8.49
CA GLN A 83 -7.76 -25.94 8.06
C GLN A 83 -7.75 -26.59 6.66
N GLY A 84 -8.75 -27.43 6.35
CA GLY A 84 -8.93 -28.03 5.03
C GLY A 84 -9.05 -27.00 3.91
N TYR A 85 -9.73 -25.87 4.13
CA TYR A 85 -9.81 -24.79 3.13
C TYR A 85 -8.44 -24.20 2.82
N ARG A 86 -7.57 -24.08 3.83
CA ARG A 86 -6.21 -23.58 3.64
C ARG A 86 -5.33 -24.59 2.93
N THR A 87 -5.32 -25.83 3.38
CA THR A 87 -4.39 -26.85 2.89
C THR A 87 -4.78 -27.37 1.51
N ASN A 88 -6.07 -27.56 1.26
CA ASN A 88 -6.56 -28.25 0.07
C ASN A 88 -6.96 -27.28 -1.03
N GLU A 89 -7.54 -26.12 -0.67
CA GLU A 89 -8.08 -25.15 -1.62
C GLU A 89 -7.20 -23.90 -1.77
N GLN A 90 -6.15 -23.75 -0.94
CA GLN A 90 -5.32 -22.54 -0.86
C GLN A 90 -6.12 -21.27 -0.53
N ILE A 91 -7.21 -21.43 0.23
CA ILE A 91 -8.05 -20.31 0.66
C ILE A 91 -7.60 -19.84 2.03
N THR A 92 -7.47 -18.52 2.18
CA THR A 92 -6.98 -17.89 3.40
C THR A 92 -7.98 -16.91 4.03
N LEU A 93 -9.05 -16.60 3.29
CA LEU A 93 -10.11 -15.68 3.70
C LEU A 93 -11.43 -16.42 3.89
N LEU A 94 -12.19 -16.01 4.91
CA LEU A 94 -13.56 -16.45 5.14
C LEU A 94 -14.47 -15.23 5.09
N TYR A 95 -15.57 -15.33 4.36
CA TYR A 95 -16.65 -14.36 4.43
C TYR A 95 -17.64 -14.86 5.47
N CYS A 96 -17.53 -14.34 6.69
CA CYS A 96 -18.28 -14.81 7.85
C CYS A 96 -19.49 -13.93 8.08
N ILE A 97 -20.69 -14.43 7.77
CA ILE A 97 -21.94 -13.72 8.04
C ILE A 97 -22.51 -14.16 9.38
N THR A 98 -22.82 -13.20 10.23
CA THR A 98 -23.55 -13.41 11.49
C THR A 98 -24.92 -12.77 11.36
N TYR A 99 -25.96 -13.60 11.25
CA TYR A 99 -27.34 -13.13 11.21
C TYR A 99 -27.86 -12.90 12.63
N LEU A 100 -28.40 -11.71 12.88
CA LEU A 100 -28.97 -11.28 14.16
C LEU A 100 -30.51 -11.37 14.17
N ASP A 101 -31.04 -12.38 13.48
CA ASP A 101 -32.47 -12.59 13.22
C ASP A 101 -33.37 -12.67 14.47
N THR A 102 -32.86 -13.04 15.64
CA THR A 102 -33.62 -13.05 16.90
C THR A 102 -33.48 -11.76 17.72
N PHE A 103 -32.57 -10.86 17.33
CA PHE A 103 -32.19 -9.68 18.09
C PHE A 103 -32.58 -8.36 17.41
N VAL A 104 -33.60 -8.38 16.54
CA VAL A 104 -34.07 -7.19 15.81
C VAL A 104 -34.69 -6.14 16.76
N ASN A 105 -35.48 -6.59 17.73
CA ASN A 105 -36.20 -5.73 18.69
C ASN A 105 -35.75 -5.97 20.14
N SER A 106 -34.60 -6.62 20.34
CA SER A 106 -34.09 -7.01 21.65
C SER A 106 -32.57 -6.85 21.69
N PRO A 107 -31.97 -6.63 22.87
CA PRO A 107 -30.52 -6.58 23.00
C PRO A 107 -29.89 -7.93 22.66
N ILE A 108 -28.71 -7.90 22.05
CA ILE A 108 -27.93 -9.11 21.74
C ILE A 108 -27.54 -9.78 23.06
N SER A 109 -27.81 -11.08 23.19
CA SER A 109 -27.49 -11.81 24.42
C SER A 109 -25.98 -11.99 24.59
N ALA A 110 -25.52 -11.98 25.86
CA ALA A 110 -24.12 -12.26 26.18
C ALA A 110 -23.68 -13.65 25.69
N SER A 111 -24.58 -14.64 25.73
CA SER A 111 -24.32 -15.99 25.22
C SER A 111 -24.05 -16.01 23.72
N PHE A 112 -24.77 -15.20 22.93
CA PHE A 112 -24.56 -15.14 21.49
C PHE A 112 -23.30 -14.35 21.13
N LEU A 113 -22.96 -13.29 21.89
CA LEU A 113 -21.68 -12.62 21.75
C LEU A 113 -20.50 -13.57 22.03
N GLN A 114 -20.62 -14.43 23.04
CA GLN A 114 -19.62 -15.46 23.33
C GLN A 114 -19.51 -16.47 22.18
N HIS A 115 -20.64 -16.91 21.62
CA HIS A 115 -20.66 -17.79 20.44
C HIS A 115 -19.91 -17.19 19.25
N ILE A 116 -20.12 -15.90 18.96
CA ILE A 116 -19.36 -15.20 17.91
C ILE A 116 -17.86 -15.20 18.24
N ALA A 117 -17.49 -14.90 19.48
CA ALA A 117 -16.09 -14.89 19.91
C ALA A 117 -15.41 -16.26 19.74
N ASP A 118 -16.09 -17.35 20.12
CA ASP A 118 -15.60 -18.72 20.01
C ASP A 118 -15.40 -19.13 18.55
N ASN A 119 -16.34 -18.76 17.67
CA ASN A 119 -16.22 -18.95 16.23
C ASN A 119 -15.02 -18.20 15.65
N LEU A 120 -14.82 -16.93 16.02
CA LEU A 120 -13.67 -16.14 15.58
C LEU A 120 -12.34 -16.68 16.12
N ASN A 121 -12.32 -17.24 17.33
CA ASN A 121 -11.16 -17.93 17.89
C ASN A 121 -10.83 -19.20 17.10
N THR A 122 -11.86 -19.96 16.72
CA THR A 122 -11.70 -21.14 15.87
C THR A 122 -11.10 -20.77 14.51
N VAL A 123 -11.59 -19.70 13.87
CA VAL A 123 -11.00 -19.19 12.62
C VAL A 123 -9.52 -18.86 12.79
N ARG A 124 -9.15 -18.19 13.90
CA ARG A 124 -7.77 -17.81 14.19
C ARG A 124 -6.88 -19.02 14.41
N SER A 125 -7.36 -20.03 15.15
CA SER A 125 -6.63 -21.30 15.35
C SER A 125 -6.42 -22.08 14.06
N ALA A 126 -7.32 -21.91 13.08
CA ALA A 126 -7.21 -22.54 11.77
C ALA A 126 -6.23 -21.80 10.82
N GLY A 127 -5.67 -20.65 11.23
CA GLY A 127 -4.75 -19.87 10.39
C GLY A 127 -5.42 -19.17 9.21
N LEU A 128 -6.70 -18.81 9.39
CA LEU A 128 -7.51 -18.08 8.41
C LEU A 128 -7.86 -16.69 8.93
N LYS A 129 -8.22 -15.79 8.02
CA LYS A 129 -8.70 -14.44 8.33
C LYS A 129 -10.18 -14.33 7.97
N CYS A 130 -10.97 -13.77 8.87
CA CYS A 130 -12.41 -13.59 8.70
C CYS A 130 -12.74 -12.16 8.29
N ILE A 131 -13.53 -12.01 7.23
CA ILE A 131 -14.26 -10.81 6.85
C ILE A 131 -15.63 -10.91 7.53
N LEU A 132 -15.73 -10.33 8.72
CA LEU A 132 -16.95 -10.39 9.53
C LEU A 132 -18.00 -9.42 9.01
N ARG A 133 -19.21 -9.93 8.77
CA ARG A 133 -20.38 -9.14 8.39
C ARG A 133 -21.56 -9.50 9.29
N PHE A 134 -22.28 -8.48 9.72
CA PHE A 134 -23.56 -8.63 10.42
C PHE A 134 -24.72 -8.41 9.45
N ALA A 135 -25.78 -9.20 9.58
CA ALA A 135 -26.97 -9.16 8.74
C ALA A 135 -28.26 -9.37 9.54
#